data_AF-A0A9E7L2P9-F1
#
_entry.id   AF-A0A9E7L2P9-F1
#
_cell.length_a   1.000
_cell.length_b   1.000
_cell.length_c   1.000
_cell.angle_alpha   90.00
_cell.angle_beta   90.00
_cell.angle_gamma   90.00
#
_symmetry.space_group_name_H-M   'P 1'
#
loop_
_entity.id
_entity.type
_entity.pdbx_description
1 polymer ?
#
loop_
_entity_poly.entity_id
_entity_poly.type
_entity_poly.pdbx_seq_one_letter_code
_entity_poly.pdbx_strand_id
1 'polypeptide(L)'
;MEALFSQLAFLADQALDDKNFDPSRIEQLLCLFEQETYASWAAAEAEHLKAADDAEDAMKDAENQLESLMEAAMADFSRFEDAADVSAAEELSSLERAADATRKVGKSLGAAAASASKRYMDAAMASAMAAMRAAFASSKVHP
;
A
#
# COMPACT_ATOMS: atom_id res chain seq x y z
N MET A 1 32.44 39.91 22.11
CA MET A 1 33.55 39.01 22.55
C MET A 1 34.93 39.34 21.93
N GLU A 2 35.13 39.36 20.61
CA GLU A 2 36.45 39.64 19.97
C GLU A 2 37.14 40.93 20.42
N ALA A 3 36.37 42.01 20.59
CA ALA A 3 36.89 43.28 21.09
C ALA A 3 37.44 43.17 22.53
N LEU A 4 36.84 42.31 23.37
CA LEU A 4 37.30 42.06 24.74
C LEU A 4 38.61 41.28 24.72
N PHE A 5 38.77 40.29 23.84
CA PHE A 5 40.04 39.57 23.66
C PHE A 5 41.16 40.49 23.16
N SER A 6 40.85 41.39 22.22
CA SER A 6 41.80 42.39 21.73
C SER A 6 42.27 43.34 22.84
N GLN A 7 41.34 43.79 23.70
CA GLN A 7 41.67 44.61 24.87
C GLN A 7 42.47 43.83 25.91
N LEU A 8 42.17 42.55 26.12
CA LEU A 8 42.89 41.71 27.06
C LEU A 8 44.35 41.54 26.63
N ALA A 9 44.58 41.24 25.35
CA ALA A 9 45.91 41.14 24.78
C ALA A 9 46.70 42.46 24.96
N PHE A 10 46.08 43.59 24.65
CA PHE A 10 46.69 44.91 24.84
C PHE A 10 47.04 45.21 26.31
N LEU A 11 46.13 44.92 27.24
CA LEU A 11 46.39 45.12 28.68
C LEU A 11 47.46 44.16 29.21
N ALA A 12 47.49 42.92 28.72
CA ALA A 12 48.50 41.94 29.08
C ALA A 12 49.90 42.38 28.62
N ASP A 13 50.02 42.90 27.39
CA ASP A 13 51.27 43.46 26.88
C ASP A 13 51.71 44.68 27.72
N GLN A 14 50.78 45.59 28.04
CA GLN A 14 51.09 46.73 28.92
C GLN A 14 51.57 46.31 30.31
N ALA A 15 51.01 45.26 30.89
CA ALA A 15 51.40 44.78 32.22
C ALA A 15 52.83 44.20 32.26
N LEU A 16 53.38 43.77 31.11
CA LEU A 16 54.75 43.27 31.01
C LEU A 16 55.78 44.40 30.93
N ASP A 17 55.43 45.49 30.25
CA ASP A 17 56.36 46.58 29.94
C ASP A 17 56.27 47.77 30.90
N ASP A 18 55.09 48.05 31.48
CA ASP A 18 54.86 49.20 32.37
C ASP A 18 54.93 48.82 33.86
N LYS A 19 55.96 49.31 34.56
CA LYS A 19 56.16 49.08 36.00
C LYS A 19 55.13 49.76 36.90
N ASN A 20 54.39 50.74 36.39
CA ASN A 20 53.31 51.43 37.11
C ASN A 20 51.92 50.97 36.64
N PHE A 21 51.83 49.82 35.96
CA PHE A 21 50.58 49.26 35.51
C PHE A 21 49.60 49.09 36.68
N ASP A 22 48.34 49.47 36.45
CA ASP A 22 47.24 49.29 37.40
C ASP A 22 46.51 47.96 37.13
N PRO A 23 46.66 46.95 38.01
CA PRO A 23 46.02 45.65 37.84
C PRO A 23 44.48 45.70 37.81
N SER A 24 43.86 46.74 38.40
CA SER A 24 42.41 46.88 38.45
C SER A 24 41.77 46.98 37.06
N ARG A 25 42.55 47.41 36.05
CA ARG A 25 42.10 47.47 34.65
C ARG A 25 41.84 46.10 34.06
N ILE A 26 42.61 45.08 34.45
CA ILE A 26 42.37 43.69 34.04
C ILE A 26 41.11 43.16 34.72
N GLU A 27 40.96 43.42 36.02
CA GLU A 27 39.76 43.00 36.77
C GLU A 27 38.47 43.58 36.18
N GLN A 28 38.47 44.88 35.84
CA GLN A 28 37.34 45.52 35.17
C GLN A 28 37.03 44.87 33.81
N LEU A 29 38.05 44.52 33.03
CA LEU A 29 37.85 43.82 31.76
C LEU A 29 37.31 42.40 31.96
N LEU A 30 37.75 41.69 32.99
CA LEU A 30 37.23 40.36 33.32
C LEU A 30 35.75 40.40 33.73
N CYS A 31 35.30 41.44 34.43
CA CYS A 31 33.88 41.66 34.70
C CYS A 31 33.06 41.83 33.40
N LEU A 32 33.61 42.52 32.40
CA LEU A 32 32.94 42.63 31.09
C LEU A 32 32.90 41.30 30.35
N PHE A 33 33.96 40.48 30.43
CA PHE A 33 33.96 39.11 29.91
C PHE A 33 32.87 38.25 30.53
N GLU A 34 32.73 38.30 31.86
CA GLU A 34 31.71 37.56 32.58
C GLU A 34 30.31 37.94 32.09
N GLN A 35 30.01 39.24 32.03
CA GLN A 35 28.72 39.74 31.54
C GLN A 35 28.43 39.32 30.10
N GLU A 36 29.38 39.50 29.19
CA GLU A 36 29.23 39.13 27.78
C GLU A 36 29.06 37.61 27.62
N THR A 37 29.78 36.81 28.41
CA THR A 37 29.69 35.34 28.37
C THR A 37 28.32 34.87 28.83
N TYR A 38 27.80 35.40 29.95
CA TYR A 38 26.46 35.08 30.42
C TYR A 38 25.38 35.51 29.42
N ALA A 39 25.50 36.71 28.85
CA ALA A 39 24.56 37.20 27.85
C ALA A 39 24.58 36.31 26.59
N SER A 40 25.76 35.94 26.12
CA SER A 40 25.92 35.06 24.95
C SER A 40 25.36 33.66 25.21
N TRP A 41 25.62 33.11 26.40
CA TRP A 41 25.09 31.80 26.79
C TRP A 41 23.56 31.83 26.90
N ALA A 42 22.99 32.84 27.56
CA ALA A 42 21.54 33.00 27.67
C ALA A 42 20.87 33.16 26.29
N ALA A 43 21.49 33.90 25.38
CA ALA A 43 20.99 34.05 24.02
C ALA A 43 21.03 32.72 23.24
N ALA A 44 22.14 31.97 23.33
CA ALA A 44 22.26 30.67 22.70
C ALA A 44 21.26 29.65 23.26
N GLU A 45 21.09 29.61 24.58
CA GLU A 45 20.09 28.74 25.24
C GLU A 45 18.67 29.07 24.76
N ALA A 46 18.32 30.36 24.69
CA ALA A 46 17.01 30.77 24.20
C ALA A 46 16.78 30.40 22.73
N GLU A 47 17.80 30.52 21.88
CA GLU A 47 17.73 30.09 20.48
C GLU A 47 17.55 28.57 20.37
N HIS A 48 18.30 27.80 21.15
CA HIS A 48 18.19 26.34 21.17
C HIS A 48 16.83 25.87 21.67
N LEU A 49 16.29 26.47 22.73
CA LEU A 49 14.95 26.16 23.24
C LEU A 49 13.88 26.45 22.19
N LYS A 50 13.96 27.62 21.54
CA LYS A 50 13.03 27.96 20.46
C LYS A 50 13.13 27.00 19.29
N ALA A 51 14.34 26.64 18.88
CA ALA A 51 14.54 25.68 17.79
C ALA A 51 14.01 24.28 18.14
N ALA A 52 14.09 23.88 19.42
CA ALA A 52 13.52 22.63 19.89
C ALA A 52 11.97 22.67 19.87
N ASP A 53 11.36 23.75 20.35
CA ASP A 53 9.91 23.95 20.30
C ASP A 53 9.40 23.94 18.85
N ASP A 54 10.04 24.71 17.96
CA ASP A 54 9.69 24.78 16.54
C ASP A 54 9.82 23.38 15.86
N ALA A 55 10.82 22.58 16.25
CA ALA A 55 11.00 21.23 15.74
C ALA A 55 9.94 20.24 16.27
N GLU A 56 9.55 20.37 17.54
CA GLU A 56 8.50 19.54 18.13
C GLU A 56 7.14 19.82 17.48
N ASP A 57 6.81 21.08 17.24
CA ASP A 57 5.58 21.47 16.55
C ASP A 57 5.55 20.96 15.12
N ALA A 58 6.65 21.09 14.38
CA ALA A 58 6.77 20.54 13.03
C ALA A 58 6.62 19.01 13.00
N MET A 59 7.14 18.31 14.01
CA MET A 59 6.99 16.87 14.14
C MET A 59 5.53 16.48 14.41
N LYS A 60 4.83 17.16 15.32
CA LYS A 60 3.40 16.93 15.57
C LYS A 60 2.56 17.17 14.33
N ASP A 61 2.82 18.23 13.58
CA ASP A 61 2.12 18.51 12.32
C ASP A 61 2.34 17.41 11.29
N ALA A 62 3.58 16.89 11.18
CA ALA A 62 3.89 15.78 10.29
C ALA A 62 3.19 14.48 10.72
N GLU A 63 3.14 14.19 12.02
CA GLU A 63 2.43 13.02 12.56
C GLU A 63 0.94 13.09 12.28
N ASN A 64 0.30 14.24 12.51
CA ASN A 64 -1.13 14.44 12.23
C ASN A 64 -1.44 14.26 10.74
N GLN A 65 -0.57 14.75 9.85
CA GLN A 65 -0.73 14.55 8.41
C GLN A 65 -0.59 13.07 8.03
N LEU A 66 0.40 12.37 8.60
CA LEU A 66 0.61 10.95 8.35
C LEU A 66 -0.59 10.12 8.82
N GLU A 67 -1.12 10.41 10.02
CA GLU A 67 -2.29 9.74 10.56
C GLU A 67 -3.51 9.93 9.65
N SER A 68 -3.77 11.17 9.21
CA SER A 68 -4.87 11.45 8.28
C SER A 68 -4.73 10.72 6.94
N LEU A 69 -3.52 10.66 6.38
CA LEU A 69 -3.25 9.91 5.15
C LEU A 69 -3.43 8.41 5.34
N MET A 70 -2.98 7.87 6.48
CA MET A 70 -3.13 6.46 6.81
C MET A 70 -4.60 6.08 7.00
N GLU A 71 -5.39 6.90 7.70
CA GLU A 71 -6.84 6.69 7.87
C GLU A 71 -7.56 6.71 6.51
N ALA A 72 -7.25 7.69 5.65
CA ALA A 72 -7.82 7.76 4.32
C ALA A 72 -7.47 6.53 3.47
N ALA A 73 -6.20 6.12 3.49
CA ALA A 73 -5.75 4.93 2.76
C ALA A 73 -6.41 3.64 3.27
N MET A 74 -6.57 3.49 4.58
CA MET A 74 -7.25 2.34 5.17
C MET A 74 -8.74 2.33 4.81
N ALA A 75 -9.42 3.48 4.84
CA ALA A 75 -10.81 3.59 4.43
C ALA A 75 -11.01 3.24 2.95
N ASP A 76 -10.11 3.68 2.07
CA ASP A 76 -10.15 3.33 0.65
C ASP A 76 -9.88 1.84 0.43
N PHE A 77 -8.95 1.25 1.18
CA PHE A 77 -8.67 -0.18 1.10
C PHE A 77 -9.88 -1.02 1.53
N SER A 78 -10.54 -0.66 2.63
CA SER A 78 -11.77 -1.34 3.06
C SER A 78 -12.88 -1.24 2.03
N ARG A 79 -13.09 -0.07 1.42
CA ARG A 79 -14.08 0.09 0.34
C ARG A 79 -13.75 -0.76 -0.88
N PHE A 80 -12.47 -0.87 -1.22
CA PHE A 80 -12.02 -1.72 -2.31
C PHE A 80 -12.28 -3.20 -2.02
N GLU A 81 -11.98 -3.66 -0.81
CA GLU A 81 -12.26 -5.03 -0.36
C GLU A 81 -13.77 -5.34 -0.42
N ASP A 82 -14.61 -4.48 0.14
CA ASP A 82 -16.06 -4.62 0.08
C ASP A 82 -16.57 -4.71 -1.37
N ALA A 83 -16.05 -3.85 -2.26
CA ALA A 83 -16.42 -3.85 -3.67
C ALA A 83 -15.94 -5.12 -4.40
N ALA A 84 -14.75 -5.62 -4.05
CA ALA A 84 -14.20 -6.85 -4.60
C ALA A 84 -15.04 -8.07 -4.17
N ASP A 85 -15.47 -8.13 -2.91
CA ASP A 85 -16.32 -9.20 -2.39
C ASP A 85 -17.69 -9.23 -3.07
N VAL A 86 -18.33 -8.06 -3.24
CA VAL A 86 -19.60 -7.95 -3.97
C VAL A 86 -19.43 -8.42 -5.41
N SER A 87 -18.38 -7.94 -6.10
CA SER A 87 -18.10 -8.35 -7.48
C SER A 87 -17.82 -9.85 -7.58
N ALA A 88 -17.06 -10.43 -6.66
CA ALA A 88 -16.77 -11.86 -6.64
C ALA A 88 -18.04 -12.70 -6.43
N ALA A 89 -18.95 -12.26 -5.55
CA ALA A 89 -20.23 -12.92 -5.33
C ALA A 89 -21.13 -12.84 -6.58
N GLU A 90 -21.17 -11.69 -7.26
CA GLU A 90 -21.91 -11.52 -8.50
C GLU A 90 -21.38 -12.41 -9.61
N GLU A 91 -20.06 -12.43 -9.82
CA GLU A 91 -19.38 -13.29 -10.81
C GLU A 91 -19.61 -14.77 -10.53
N LEU A 92 -19.50 -15.20 -9.26
CA LEU A 92 -19.79 -16.58 -8.87
C LEU A 92 -21.24 -16.95 -9.19
N SER A 93 -22.20 -16.09 -8.84
CA SER A 93 -23.62 -16.33 -9.11
C SER A 93 -23.93 -16.42 -10.61
N SER A 94 -23.24 -15.61 -11.42
CA SER A 94 -23.33 -15.63 -12.88
C SER A 94 -22.80 -16.96 -13.44
N LEU A 95 -21.64 -17.40 -12.95
CA LEU A 95 -21.02 -18.66 -13.34
C LEU A 95 -21.89 -19.86 -12.98
N GLU A 96 -22.50 -19.88 -11.78
CA GLU A 96 -23.43 -20.93 -11.37
C GLU A 96 -24.64 -21.01 -12.30
N ARG A 97 -25.24 -19.87 -12.66
CA ARG A 97 -26.36 -19.82 -13.61
C ARG A 97 -25.95 -20.33 -14.99
N ALA A 98 -24.77 -19.94 -15.48
CA ALA A 98 -24.24 -20.39 -16.77
C ALA A 98 -23.98 -21.90 -16.76
N ALA A 99 -23.40 -22.43 -15.68
CA ALA A 99 -23.16 -23.86 -15.51
C ALA A 99 -24.47 -24.65 -15.46
N ASP A 100 -25.48 -24.16 -14.74
CA ASP A 100 -26.80 -24.79 -14.67
C ASP A 100 -27.53 -24.78 -16.02
N ALA A 101 -27.46 -23.67 -16.76
CA ALA A 101 -28.00 -23.58 -18.11
C ALA A 101 -27.32 -24.61 -19.03
N THR A 102 -26.00 -24.67 -19.00
CA THR A 102 -25.19 -25.63 -19.77
C THR A 102 -25.55 -27.06 -19.40
N ARG A 103 -25.71 -27.36 -18.11
CA ARG A 103 -26.12 -28.68 -17.61
C ARG A 103 -27.50 -29.08 -18.11
N LYS A 104 -28.47 -28.15 -18.11
CA LYS A 104 -29.82 -28.39 -18.63
C LYS A 104 -29.78 -28.69 -20.13
N VAL A 105 -29.04 -27.90 -20.91
CA VAL A 105 -28.85 -28.13 -22.35
C VAL A 105 -28.20 -29.49 -22.60
N GLY A 106 -27.14 -29.83 -21.86
CA GLY A 106 -26.45 -31.12 -21.96
C GLY A 106 -27.39 -32.30 -21.70
N LYS A 107 -28.24 -32.22 -20.66
CA LYS A 107 -29.25 -33.24 -20.39
C LYS A 107 -30.26 -33.38 -21.53
N SER A 108 -30.79 -32.27 -22.05
CA SER A 108 -31.75 -32.31 -23.16
C SER A 108 -31.12 -32.86 -24.44
N LEU A 109 -29.89 -32.48 -24.75
CA LEU A 109 -29.16 -32.96 -25.92
C LEU A 109 -28.87 -34.46 -25.80
N GLY A 110 -28.46 -34.92 -24.62
CA GLY A 110 -28.26 -36.34 -24.32
C GLY A 110 -29.53 -37.16 -24.50
N ALA A 111 -30.68 -36.65 -24.02
CA ALA A 111 -31.97 -37.30 -24.21
C ALA A 111 -32.39 -37.37 -25.69
N ALA A 112 -32.20 -36.26 -26.43
CA ALA A 112 -32.48 -36.22 -27.86
C ALA A 112 -31.60 -37.21 -28.64
N ALA A 113 -30.29 -37.23 -28.38
CA ALA A 113 -29.35 -38.15 -29.00
C ALA A 113 -29.70 -39.62 -28.70
N ALA A 114 -30.03 -39.95 -27.44
CA ALA A 114 -30.48 -41.30 -27.07
C ALA A 114 -31.75 -41.71 -27.82
N SER A 115 -32.72 -40.80 -27.96
CA SER A 115 -33.96 -41.05 -28.70
C SER A 115 -33.71 -41.28 -30.20
N ALA A 116 -32.82 -40.49 -30.81
CA ALA A 116 -32.45 -40.63 -32.21
C ALA A 116 -31.69 -41.94 -32.45
N SER A 117 -30.74 -42.27 -31.57
CA SER A 117 -30.00 -43.53 -31.59
C SER A 117 -30.94 -44.75 -31.53
N LYS A 118 -31.91 -44.73 -30.61
CA LYS A 118 -32.93 -45.78 -30.51
C LYS A 118 -33.72 -45.93 -31.80
N ARG A 119 -34.20 -44.83 -32.39
CA ARG A 119 -34.93 -44.86 -33.68
C ARG A 119 -34.09 -45.43 -34.81
N TYR A 120 -32.79 -45.09 -34.85
CA TYR A 120 -31.86 -45.68 -35.82
C TYR A 120 -31.71 -47.19 -35.64
N MET A 121 -31.55 -47.66 -34.40
CA MET A 121 -31.47 -49.09 -34.10
C MET A 121 -32.77 -49.82 -34.48
N ASP A 122 -33.93 -49.25 -34.13
CA ASP A 122 -35.23 -49.82 -34.47
C ASP A 122 -35.41 -49.92 -35.99
N ALA A 123 -35.05 -48.88 -36.73
CA ALA A 123 -35.09 -48.87 -38.20
C ALA A 123 -34.13 -49.89 -38.82
N ALA A 124 -32.89 -49.99 -38.31
CA ALA A 124 -31.92 -50.99 -38.74
C ALA A 124 -32.42 -52.41 -38.49
N MET A 125 -33.02 -52.68 -37.33
CA MET A 125 -33.60 -53.97 -36.98
C MET A 125 -34.78 -54.32 -37.88
N ALA A 126 -35.68 -53.36 -38.13
CA ALA A 126 -36.81 -53.53 -39.04
C ALA A 126 -36.33 -53.84 -40.48
N SER A 127 -35.30 -53.13 -40.95
CA SER A 127 -34.68 -53.38 -42.26
C SER A 127 -34.03 -54.75 -42.32
N ALA A 128 -33.32 -55.18 -41.27
CA ALA A 128 -32.72 -56.51 -41.20
C ALA A 128 -33.78 -57.63 -41.20
N MET A 129 -34.88 -57.46 -40.47
CA MET A 129 -36.01 -58.41 -40.51
C MET A 129 -36.67 -58.45 -41.89
N ALA A 130 -36.84 -57.31 -42.55
CA ALA A 130 -37.36 -57.25 -43.91
C ALA A 130 -36.42 -57.97 -44.90
N ALA A 131 -35.11 -57.75 -44.80
CA ALA A 131 -34.11 -58.44 -45.60
C ALA A 131 -34.10 -59.96 -45.35
N MET A 132 -34.20 -60.40 -44.09
CA MET A 132 -34.35 -61.83 -43.76
C MET A 132 -35.62 -62.42 -44.37
N ARG A 133 -36.77 -61.74 -44.24
CA ARG A 133 -38.02 -62.19 -44.87
C ARG A 133 -37.91 -62.26 -46.39
N ALA A 134 -37.28 -61.29 -47.03
CA ALA A 134 -37.04 -61.28 -48.47
C ALA A 134 -36.12 -62.45 -48.89
N ALA A 135 -35.05 -62.71 -48.15
CA ALA A 135 -34.15 -63.84 -48.40
C ALA A 135 -34.87 -65.21 -48.22
N PHE A 136 -35.73 -65.32 -47.20
CA PHE A 136 -36.53 -66.52 -46.94
C PHE A 136 -37.65 -66.75 -47.97
N ALA A 137 -38.19 -65.67 -48.54
CA ALA A 137 -39.13 -65.74 -49.65
C ALA A 137 -38.43 -66.10 -50.96
N SER A 138 -37.21 -65.59 -51.18
CA SER A 138 -36.38 -65.91 -52.34
C SER A 138 -35.85 -67.35 -52.31
N SER A 139 -35.62 -67.95 -51.15
CA SER A 139 -35.19 -69.36 -51.05
C SER A 139 -36.30 -70.38 -51.33
N LYS A 140 -37.57 -69.93 -51.42
CA LYS A 140 -38.72 -70.72 -51.86
C LYS A 140 -39.02 -70.61 -53.35
N VAL A 141 -38.28 -69.78 -54.09
CA VAL A 141 -38.48 -69.57 -55.53
C VAL A 141 -37.14 -69.75 -56.24
N HIS A 142 -36.77 -71.00 -56.50
CA HIS A 142 -36.17 -71.48 -57.75
C HIS A 142 -36.25 -73.02 -57.77
N PRO A 143 -36.33 -73.64 -58.97
CA PRO A 143 -37.12 -74.85 -59.30
C PRO A 143 -36.71 -76.15 -58.62
#